data_AF-A0A976XK68-F1
#
_entry.id   AF-A0A976XK68-F1
#
_cell.length_a   1.000
_cell.length_b   1.000
_cell.length_c   1.000
_cell.angle_alpha   90.00
_cell.angle_beta   90.00
_cell.angle_gamma   90.00
#
_symmetry.space_group_name_H-M   'P 1'
#
loop_
_entity.id
_entity.type
_entity.pdbx_description
1 polymer ?
#
loop_
_entity_poly.entity_id
_entity_poly.type
_entity_poly.pdbx_seq_one_letter_code
_entity_poly.pdbx_strand_id
1 'polypeptide(L)'
;MKTDFINRIVKYNRFFKFWSINTLSESSSVTLNRNFTTADENTSFDRKDYYKELSEKSEKILQKLSVDEAELLQNKDVVVYTRNRTCGKCNRTVKIATPEFVEDACADAWRYFHDFSYVPNCPLFGIMKFVKYAKLRTEQKVSISDR
;
A
#
# COMPACT_ATOMS: atom_id res chain seq x y z
N MET A 1 -12.74 7.81 -10.96
CA MET A 1 -11.47 7.97 -10.21
C MET A 1 -11.65 8.08 -8.70
N LYS A 2 -12.66 8.79 -8.17
CA LYS A 2 -13.00 8.76 -6.73
C LYS A 2 -13.29 7.35 -6.19
N THR A 3 -14.08 6.58 -6.94
CA THR A 3 -14.30 5.15 -6.69
C THR A 3 -13.01 4.32 -6.75
N ASP A 4 -12.07 4.65 -7.64
CA ASP A 4 -10.75 3.99 -7.69
C ASP A 4 -9.89 4.35 -6.47
N PHE A 5 -9.92 5.60 -6.00
CA PHE A 5 -9.26 6.01 -4.75
C PHE A 5 -9.85 5.31 -3.53
N ILE A 6 -11.19 5.22 -3.43
CA ILE A 6 -11.89 4.50 -2.35
C ILE A 6 -11.57 3.01 -2.42
N ASN A 7 -11.65 2.40 -3.61
CA ASN A 7 -11.28 1.01 -3.82
C ASN A 7 -9.81 0.75 -3.49
N ARG A 8 -8.91 1.71 -3.73
CA ARG A 8 -7.50 1.66 -3.32
C ARG A 8 -7.37 1.76 -1.80
N ILE A 9 -8.06 2.66 -1.11
CA ILE A 9 -8.07 2.71 0.37
C ILE A 9 -8.55 1.39 0.98
N VAL A 10 -9.63 0.82 0.42
CA VAL A 10 -10.16 -0.48 0.83
C VAL A 10 -9.17 -1.60 0.49
N LYS A 11 -8.54 -1.59 -0.69
CA LYS A 11 -7.48 -2.53 -1.09
C LYS A 11 -6.29 -2.42 -0.16
N TYR A 12 -5.85 -1.22 0.20
CA TYR A 12 -4.78 -0.99 1.17
C TYR A 12 -5.15 -1.62 2.52
N ASN A 13 -6.33 -1.34 3.07
CA ASN A 13 -6.79 -1.95 4.32
C ASN A 13 -7.02 -3.48 4.24
N ARG A 14 -7.36 -4.01 3.06
CA ARG A 14 -7.69 -5.44 2.86
C ARG A 14 -6.46 -6.30 2.54
N PHE A 15 -5.55 -5.83 1.69
CA PHE A 15 -4.31 -6.52 1.32
C PHE A 15 -3.24 -6.33 2.39
N PHE A 16 -3.09 -5.12 2.90
CA PHE A 16 -2.38 -4.88 4.14
C PHE A 16 -3.39 -5.10 5.27
N LYS A 17 -3.73 -6.37 5.49
CA LYS A 17 -4.04 -6.81 6.85
C LYS A 17 -2.93 -6.23 7.72
N PHE A 18 -3.20 -5.10 8.37
CA PHE A 18 -2.59 -4.76 9.65
C PHE A 18 -3.06 -5.87 10.59
N TRP A 19 -2.52 -7.07 10.40
CA TRP A 19 -2.34 -7.94 11.53
C TRP A 19 -1.51 -7.09 12.47
N SER A 20 -2.10 -6.76 13.62
CA SER A 20 -1.34 -6.23 14.73
C SER A 20 -0.08 -7.08 14.82
N ILE A 21 1.05 -6.41 15.04
CA ILE A 21 2.40 -7.01 15.08
C ILE A 21 2.46 -8.26 16.01
N ASN A 22 1.46 -8.46 16.86
CA ASN A 22 1.24 -9.58 17.77
C ASN A 22 0.92 -10.94 17.12
N THR A 23 1.04 -11.10 15.80
CA THR A 23 0.90 -12.41 15.14
C THR A 23 2.22 -12.96 14.59
N LEU A 24 3.33 -12.26 14.86
CA LEU A 24 4.66 -12.81 14.70
C LEU A 24 5.11 -13.36 16.06
N SER A 25 5.02 -14.69 16.20
CA SER A 25 5.80 -15.53 17.13
C SER A 25 5.77 -15.18 18.63
N GLU A 26 5.36 -16.14 19.45
CA GLU A 26 5.44 -16.11 20.93
C GLU A 26 6.84 -15.83 21.53
N SER A 27 7.89 -15.67 20.72
CA SER A 27 9.29 -15.59 21.20
C SER A 27 9.99 -14.24 21.07
N SER A 28 9.35 -13.17 20.57
CA SER A 28 10.03 -11.86 20.52
C SER A 28 9.91 -11.09 21.84
N SER A 29 11.00 -11.03 22.61
CA SER A 29 11.13 -10.42 23.94
C SER A 29 11.10 -8.89 23.98
N VAL A 30 10.44 -8.22 23.02
CA VAL A 30 10.31 -6.75 22.99
C VAL A 30 8.85 -6.39 22.76
N THR A 31 8.00 -6.73 23.72
CA THR A 31 6.69 -6.13 23.88
C THR A 31 6.86 -4.74 24.49
N LEU A 32 6.99 -3.73 23.64
CA LEU A 32 6.65 -2.35 24.03
C LEU A 32 5.15 -2.34 24.29
N ASN A 33 4.78 -2.49 25.56
CA ASN A 33 3.41 -2.51 26.04
C ASN A 33 2.81 -1.11 25.86
N ARG A 34 2.30 -0.82 24.66
CA ARG A 34 1.43 0.34 24.45
C ARG A 34 0.09 0.00 25.11
N ASN A 35 -0.10 0.53 26.31
CA ASN A 35 -1.41 0.54 26.97
C ASN A 35 -2.37 1.37 26.13
N PHE A 36 -3.04 0.73 25.16
CA PHE A 36 -4.29 1.25 24.64
C PHE A 36 -5.31 1.09 25.76
N THR A 37 -5.82 2.22 26.27
CA THR A 37 -6.99 2.25 27.14
C THR A 37 -8.12 1.50 26.45
N THR A 38 -8.41 0.30 26.93
CA THR A 38 -9.60 -0.49 26.59
C THR A 38 -10.80 0.22 27.19
N ALA A 39 -11.42 1.13 26.42
CA ALA A 39 -12.78 1.51 26.68
C ALA A 39 -13.67 0.31 26.28
N ASP A 40 -14.36 -0.27 27.25
CA ASP A 40 -15.28 -1.40 27.12
C ASP A 40 -16.58 -1.01 26.38
N GLU A 41 -16.46 -0.58 25.13
CA GLU A 41 -17.59 -0.50 24.20
C GLU A 41 -17.32 -1.45 23.02
N ASN A 42 -17.30 -2.74 23.34
CA ASN A 42 -17.40 -3.82 22.36
C ASN A 42 -18.80 -3.80 21.74
N THR A 43 -19.04 -2.88 20.82
CA THR A 43 -20.05 -3.14 19.78
C THR A 43 -19.40 -4.07 18.78
N SER A 44 -20.00 -5.25 18.59
CA SER A 44 -19.71 -6.16 17.48
C SER A 44 -20.08 -5.42 16.18
N PHE A 45 -19.22 -4.50 15.76
CA PHE A 45 -19.36 -3.80 14.50
C PHE A 45 -19.07 -4.83 13.40
N ASP A 46 -20.10 -5.21 12.65
CA ASP A 46 -19.92 -6.14 11.54
C ASP A 46 -18.86 -5.53 10.61
N ARG A 47 -17.87 -6.33 10.22
CA ARG A 47 -16.72 -5.86 9.42
C ARG A 47 -17.19 -5.17 8.13
N LYS A 48 -18.38 -5.53 7.63
CA LYS A 48 -19.03 -4.86 6.48
C LYS A 48 -19.43 -3.42 6.79
N ASP A 49 -19.95 -3.15 7.98
CA ASP A 49 -20.38 -1.83 8.41
C ASP A 49 -19.18 -0.90 8.57
N TYR A 50 -18.04 -1.42 9.06
CA TYR A 50 -16.79 -0.65 9.17
C TYR A 50 -16.29 -0.14 7.80
N TYR A 51 -16.27 -1.01 6.78
CA TYR A 51 -15.81 -0.60 5.44
C TYR A 51 -16.78 0.36 4.76
N LYS A 52 -18.08 0.23 5.05
CA LYS A 52 -19.10 1.16 4.56
C LYS A 52 -18.89 2.55 5.17
N GLU A 53 -18.73 2.63 6.48
CA GLU A 53 -18.44 3.88 7.18
C GLU A 53 -17.14 4.53 6.69
N LEU A 54 -16.08 3.74 6.49
CA LEU A 54 -14.80 4.22 5.97
C LEU A 54 -14.95 4.82 4.56
N SER A 55 -15.74 4.16 3.70
CA SER A 55 -16.04 4.64 2.35
C SER A 55 -16.80 5.97 2.40
N GLU A 56 -17.87 6.06 3.21
CA GLU A 56 -18.66 7.29 3.36
C GLU A 56 -17.83 8.46 3.93
N LYS A 57 -16.97 8.21 4.92
CA LYS A 57 -16.05 9.22 5.46
C LYS A 57 -15.05 9.69 4.40
N SER A 58 -14.49 8.76 3.62
CA SER A 58 -13.55 9.09 2.55
C SER A 58 -14.20 9.93 1.45
N GLU A 59 -15.45 9.65 1.08
CA GLU A 59 -16.21 10.46 0.11
C GLU A 59 -16.44 11.88 0.61
N LYS A 60 -16.83 12.05 1.88
CA LYS A 60 -17.01 13.38 2.49
C LYS A 60 -15.71 14.19 2.50
N ILE A 61 -14.57 13.54 2.73
CA ILE A 61 -13.24 14.19 2.66
C ILE A 61 -12.92 14.59 1.23
N LEU A 62 -13.13 13.70 0.25
CA LEU A 62 -12.91 13.98 -1.17
C LEU A 62 -13.82 15.09 -1.72
N GLN A 63 -15.02 15.27 -1.16
CA GLN A 63 -15.89 16.38 -1.51
C GLN A 63 -15.39 17.73 -0.96
N LYS A 64 -14.73 17.71 0.20
CA LYS A 64 -14.17 18.91 0.84
C LYS A 64 -12.82 19.32 0.26
N LEU A 65 -12.06 18.37 -0.27
CA LEU A 65 -10.78 18.63 -0.89
C LEU A 65 -10.99 18.97 -2.37
N SER A 66 -10.84 20.24 -2.74
CA SER A 66 -10.72 20.67 -4.13
C SER A 66 -9.31 20.34 -4.65
N VAL A 67 -9.00 19.04 -4.79
CA VAL A 67 -7.70 18.62 -5.35
C VAL A 67 -7.85 18.38 -6.83
N ASP A 68 -6.93 18.95 -7.61
CA ASP A 68 -6.82 18.65 -9.02
C ASP A 68 -6.40 17.17 -9.22
N GLU A 69 -7.11 16.48 -10.10
CA GLU A 69 -6.89 15.06 -10.38
C GLU A 69 -5.51 14.82 -11.00
N ALA A 70 -5.04 15.76 -11.83
CA ALA A 70 -3.71 15.68 -12.42
C ALA A 70 -2.63 15.84 -11.35
N GLU A 71 -2.80 16.75 -10.41
CA GLU A 71 -1.88 16.93 -9.28
C GLU A 71 -1.81 15.67 -8.41
N LEU A 72 -2.95 15.04 -8.10
CA LEU A 72 -2.99 13.77 -7.37
C LEU A 72 -2.20 12.69 -8.10
N LEU A 73 -2.37 12.58 -9.43
CA LEU A 73 -1.64 11.61 -10.24
C LEU A 73 -0.13 11.87 -10.20
N GLN A 74 0.31 13.12 -10.38
CA GLN A 74 1.73 13.47 -10.33
C GLN A 74 2.39 13.12 -8.98
N ASN A 75 1.61 13.18 -7.89
CA ASN A 75 2.06 12.89 -6.53
C ASN A 75 1.98 11.42 -6.11
N LYS A 76 1.43 10.53 -6.95
CA LYS A 76 1.40 9.09 -6.67
C LYS A 76 2.81 8.50 -6.62
N ASP A 77 3.02 7.58 -5.69
CA ASP A 77 4.25 6.79 -5.63
C ASP A 77 4.19 5.63 -6.62
N VAL A 78 5.30 5.43 -7.32
CA VAL A 78 5.52 4.35 -8.27
C VAL A 78 6.85 3.67 -7.98
N VAL A 79 6.94 2.40 -8.37
CA VAL A 79 8.15 1.60 -8.27
C VAL A 79 8.72 1.39 -9.66
N VAL A 80 10.01 1.68 -9.83
CA VAL A 80 10.79 1.34 -11.01
C VAL A 80 11.76 0.21 -10.67
N TYR A 81 11.85 -0.78 -11.55
CA TYR A 81 12.75 -1.91 -11.39
C TYR A 81 14.03 -1.73 -12.21
N THR A 82 15.16 -2.03 -11.59
CA THR A 82 16.49 -1.98 -12.22
C THR A 82 16.88 -3.27 -12.95
N ARG A 83 16.18 -4.38 -12.69
CA ARG A 83 16.44 -5.69 -13.29
C ARG A 83 15.14 -6.45 -13.51
N ASN A 84 15.14 -7.37 -14.48
CA ASN A 84 14.07 -8.35 -14.63
C ASN A 84 14.21 -9.40 -13.52
N ARG A 85 13.15 -9.65 -12.76
CA ARG A 85 13.17 -10.67 -11.71
C ARG A 85 11.76 -11.19 -11.43
N THR A 86 11.68 -12.43 -10.99
CA THR A 86 10.42 -13.00 -10.48
C THR A 86 10.51 -13.08 -8.96
N CYS A 87 9.47 -12.62 -8.26
CA CYS A 87 9.38 -12.80 -6.83
C CYS A 87 8.96 -14.24 -6.51
N GLY A 88 9.79 -14.99 -5.79
CA GLY A 88 9.48 -16.37 -5.42
C GLY A 88 8.33 -16.54 -4.42
N LYS A 89 7.81 -15.45 -3.84
CA LYS A 89 6.67 -15.48 -2.91
C LYS A 89 5.34 -15.18 -3.58
N CYS A 90 5.28 -14.12 -4.39
CA CYS A 90 4.05 -13.71 -5.07
C CYS A 90 4.00 -14.12 -6.55
N ASN A 91 5.03 -14.81 -7.05
CA ASN A 91 5.20 -15.24 -8.44
C ASN A 91 5.03 -14.14 -9.50
N ARG A 92 5.08 -12.86 -9.09
CA ARG A 92 5.05 -11.73 -10.02
C ARG A 92 6.40 -11.57 -10.68
N THR A 93 6.36 -11.44 -12.00
CA THR A 93 7.52 -11.11 -12.81
C THR A 93 7.51 -9.62 -13.07
N VAL A 94 8.58 -8.95 -12.64
CA VAL A 94 8.79 -7.53 -12.88
C VAL A 94 9.77 -7.34 -14.03
N LYS A 95 9.55 -6.30 -14.81
CA LYS A 95 10.37 -5.95 -15.97
C LYS A 95 11.12 -4.66 -15.69
N ILE A 96 12.35 -4.60 -16.16
CA ILE A 96 13.21 -3.43 -16.12
C ILE A 96 12.50 -2.25 -16.81
N ALA A 97 12.63 -1.07 -16.22
CA ALA A 97 12.10 0.18 -16.75
C ALA A 97 10.58 0.24 -16.96
N THR A 98 9.82 -0.82 -16.64
CA THR A 98 8.35 -0.83 -16.63
C THR A 98 7.86 -0.53 -15.21
N PRO A 99 7.50 0.73 -14.89
CA PRO A 99 7.04 1.06 -13.56
C PRO A 99 5.68 0.45 -13.24
N GLU A 100 5.39 0.32 -11.96
CA GLU A 100 4.04 0.03 -11.46
C GLU A 100 3.70 0.92 -10.27
N PHE A 101 2.41 1.09 -9.99
CA PHE A 101 1.99 1.82 -8.81
C PHE A 101 2.41 1.07 -7.55
N VAL A 102 2.74 1.80 -6.50
CA VAL A 102 3.18 1.21 -5.23
C VAL A 102 2.15 0.24 -4.65
N GLU A 103 0.85 0.51 -4.79
CA GLU A 103 -0.24 -0.42 -4.44
C GLU A 103 -0.23 -1.77 -5.17
N ASP A 104 0.43 -1.85 -6.31
CA ASP A 104 0.53 -3.06 -7.13
C ASP A 104 1.88 -3.75 -6.97
N ALA A 105 2.79 -3.18 -6.19
CA ALA A 105 4.06 -3.81 -5.87
C ALA A 105 3.90 -5.05 -4.97
N CYS A 106 4.98 -5.80 -4.82
CA CYS A 106 5.00 -6.93 -3.88
C CYS A 106 4.82 -6.43 -2.44
N ALA A 107 3.78 -6.92 -1.75
CA ALA A 107 3.44 -6.48 -0.39
C ALA A 107 4.58 -6.66 0.63
N ASP A 108 5.37 -7.73 0.53
CA ASP A 108 6.50 -7.95 1.43
C ASP A 108 7.64 -6.95 1.19
N ALA A 109 7.88 -6.56 -0.07
CA ALA A 109 8.86 -5.52 -0.38
C ALA A 109 8.39 -4.15 0.10
N TRP A 110 7.10 -3.86 -0.08
CA TRP A 110 6.47 -2.63 0.41
C TRP A 110 6.58 -2.50 1.94
N ARG A 111 6.24 -3.57 2.68
CA ARG A 111 6.31 -3.58 4.15
C ARG A 111 7.71 -3.30 4.64
N TYR A 112 8.71 -3.92 4.03
CA TYR A 112 10.10 -3.68 4.42
C TYR A 112 10.54 -2.25 4.10
N PHE A 113 10.15 -1.70 2.95
CA PHE A 113 10.49 -0.32 2.58
C PHE A 113 9.90 0.74 3.53
N HIS A 114 8.73 0.47 4.09
CA HIS A 114 8.04 1.37 5.04
C HIS A 114 8.25 0.98 6.52
N ASP A 115 9.31 0.22 6.83
CA ASP A 115 9.68 -0.20 8.19
C ASP A 115 8.61 -0.99 8.96
N PHE A 116 7.64 -1.57 8.26
CA PHE A 116 6.66 -2.51 8.84
C PHE A 116 7.22 -3.94 8.97
N SER A 117 8.42 -4.20 8.47
CA SER A 117 9.12 -5.48 8.61
C SER A 117 10.60 -5.26 8.83
N TYR A 118 11.20 -6.03 9.74
CA TYR A 118 12.63 -5.96 10.04
C TYR A 118 13.50 -6.71 9.03
N VAL A 119 12.92 -7.59 8.20
CA VAL A 119 13.66 -8.46 7.28
C VAL A 119 13.16 -8.27 5.85
N PRO A 120 14.05 -8.08 4.85
CA PRO A 120 13.67 -7.96 3.45
C PRO A 120 13.23 -9.32 2.92
N ASN A 121 11.94 -9.59 3.12
CA ASN A 121 11.28 -10.84 2.81
C ASN A 121 11.03 -11.05 1.30
N CYS A 122 11.31 -10.05 0.48
CA CYS A 122 11.09 -10.08 -0.96
C CYS A 122 12.39 -9.84 -1.74
N PRO A 123 12.76 -10.72 -2.69
CA PRO A 123 13.97 -10.56 -3.49
C PRO A 123 13.92 -9.37 -4.46
N LEU A 124 12.75 -8.76 -4.63
CA LEU A 124 12.59 -7.56 -5.44
C LEU A 124 13.08 -6.29 -4.72
N PHE A 125 13.12 -6.27 -3.39
CA PHE A 125 13.44 -5.06 -2.63
C PHE A 125 14.74 -4.38 -3.09
N GLY A 126 15.83 -5.13 -3.22
CA GLY A 126 17.13 -4.57 -3.62
C GLY A 126 17.21 -4.04 -5.06
N ILE A 127 16.19 -4.29 -5.89
CA ILE A 127 16.12 -3.80 -7.28
C ILE A 127 15.00 -2.78 -7.50
N MET A 128 14.22 -2.48 -6.46
CA MET A 128 13.12 -1.51 -6.46
C MET A 128 13.63 -0.10 -6.19
N LYS A 129 13.14 0.86 -6.98
CA LYS A 129 13.35 2.29 -6.76
C LYS A 129 12.01 2.98 -6.67
N PHE A 130 11.71 3.58 -5.52
CA PHE A 130 10.51 4.36 -5.31
C PHE A 130 10.73 5.78 -5.85
N VAL A 131 9.83 6.21 -6.73
CA VAL A 131 9.82 7.56 -7.29
C VAL A 131 8.39 8.07 -7.36
N LYS A 132 8.23 9.39 -7.51
CA LYS A 132 6.92 9.98 -7.80
C LYS A 132 6.59 9.80 -9.28
N TYR A 133 5.31 9.63 -9.61
CA TYR A 133 4.84 9.57 -10.99
C TYR A 133 5.34 10.77 -11.81
N ALA A 134 5.38 11.96 -11.21
CA ALA A 134 5.95 13.17 -11.82
C ALA A 134 7.36 12.98 -12.42
N LYS A 135 8.20 12.18 -11.75
CA LYS A 135 9.61 11.95 -12.11
C LYS A 135 9.81 10.84 -13.16
N LEU A 136 8.74 10.15 -13.58
CA LEU A 136 8.82 9.16 -14.65
C LEU A 136 9.09 9.83 -16.00
N ARG A 137 9.84 9.13 -16.87
CA ARG A 137 9.98 9.53 -18.27
C ARG A 137 8.66 9.36 -19.02
N THR A 138 8.47 10.07 -20.13
CA THR A 138 7.24 9.99 -20.94
C THR A 138 6.88 8.57 -21.35
N GLU A 139 7.87 7.80 -21.84
CA GLU A 139 7.69 6.38 -22.21
C GLU A 139 7.18 5.53 -21.03
N GLN A 140 7.71 5.79 -19.83
CA GLN A 140 7.31 5.10 -18.61
C GLN A 140 5.90 5.49 -18.17
N LYS A 141 5.52 6.76 -18.32
CA LYS A 141 4.17 7.25 -18.03
C LYS A 141 3.11 6.59 -18.93
N VAL A 142 3.43 6.40 -20.22
CA VAL A 142 2.55 5.68 -21.17
C VAL A 142 2.41 4.21 -20.75
N SER A 143 3.51 3.55 -20.42
CA SER A 143 3.49 2.12 -20.07
C SER A 143 2.65 1.76 -18.82
N ILE A 144 2.47 2.72 -17.90
CA ILE A 144 1.69 2.53 -16.67
C ILE A 144 0.26 3.09 -16.79
N SER A 145 -0.02 3.98 -17.75
CA SER A 145 -1.37 4.51 -17.98
C SER A 145 -2.26 3.55 -18.78
N ASP A 146 -1.67 2.68 -19.60
CA ASP A 146 -2.40 1.73 -20.46
C ASP A 146 -2.87 0.48 -19.69
N ARG A 147 -2.90 0.53 -18.36
CA ARG A 147 -3.18 -0.59 -17.45
C ARG A 147 -4.41 -0.32 -16.59
#